data_AF-A0A7G5ZMB5-F1
#
_entry.id   AF-A0A7G5ZMB5-F1
#
_cell.length_a   1.000
_cell.length_b   1.000
_cell.length_c   1.000
_cell.angle_alpha   90.00
_cell.angle_beta   90.00
_cell.angle_gamma   90.00
#
_symmetry.space_group_name_H-M   'P 1'
#
loop_
_entity.id
_entity.type
_entity.pdbx_description
1 polymer ?
#
loop_
_entity_poly.entity_id
_entity_poly.type
_entity_poly.pdbx_seq_one_letter_code
_entity_poly.pdbx_strand_id
1 'polypeptide(L)'
;MSASNIAVASEALSIAERFGIDPETMTAVLNEATGRSQATELKFPRYILTGSFDSGFAYDLMLKDMTIAMGIADGLETPVVDTVFETLRGSRGRLGDAPDHTEIGRLYGLGTTPHDPTEKETSK
;
A
#
# COMPACT_ATOMS: atom_id res chain seq x y z
N MET A 1 -1.71 2.05 -12.66
CA MET A 1 -0.53 2.66 -11.99
C MET A 1 -0.76 2.95 -10.50
N SER A 2 -1.79 3.71 -10.10
CA SER A 2 -1.99 4.08 -8.67
C SER A 2 -1.92 2.88 -7.70
N ALA A 3 -2.68 1.82 -7.94
CA ALA A 3 -2.68 0.61 -7.11
C ALA A 3 -1.28 -0.01 -6.97
N SER A 4 -0.58 -0.19 -8.10
CA SER A 4 0.78 -0.73 -8.14
C SER A 4 1.78 0.14 -7.41
N ASN A 5 1.73 1.46 -7.59
CA ASN A 5 2.65 2.37 -6.91
C ASN A 5 2.43 2.38 -5.39
N ILE A 6 1.17 2.32 -4.93
CA ILE A 6 0.88 2.23 -3.50
C ILE A 6 1.40 0.89 -2.97
N ALA A 7 1.07 -0.23 -3.63
CA ALA A 7 1.51 -1.57 -3.19
C ALA A 7 3.04 -1.68 -3.10
N VAL A 8 3.75 -1.30 -4.17
CA VAL A 8 5.22 -1.39 -4.22
C VAL A 8 5.87 -0.44 -3.22
N ALA A 9 5.38 0.79 -3.08
CA ALA A 9 5.91 1.71 -2.07
C ALA A 9 5.61 1.21 -0.65
N SER A 10 4.42 0.65 -0.40
CA SER A 10 4.07 0.09 0.91
C SER A 10 4.96 -1.09 1.28
N GLU A 11 5.27 -1.97 0.32
CA GLU A 11 6.21 -3.06 0.52
C GLU A 11 7.63 -2.54 0.83
N ALA A 12 8.11 -1.57 0.04
CA ALA A 12 9.42 -0.97 0.27
C ALA A 12 9.55 -0.29 1.65
N LEU A 13 8.52 0.43 2.08
CA LEU A 13 8.51 1.08 3.40
C LEU A 13 8.40 0.06 4.55
N SER A 14 7.61 -0.99 4.39
CA SER A 14 7.51 -2.09 5.36
C SER A 14 8.86 -2.80 5.54
N ILE A 15 9.60 -3.01 4.45
CA ILE A 15 10.97 -3.52 4.49
C ILE A 15 11.88 -2.53 5.24
N ALA A 16 11.83 -1.24 4.89
CA ALA A 16 12.65 -0.21 5.53
C ALA A 16 12.42 -0.13 7.05
N GLU A 17 11.17 -0.17 7.49
CA GLU A 17 10.78 -0.17 8.90
C GLU A 17 11.38 -1.36 9.66
N ARG A 18 11.39 -2.54 9.03
CA ARG A 18 12.00 -3.75 9.60
C ARG A 18 13.52 -3.65 9.80
N PHE A 19 14.18 -2.72 9.12
CA PHE A 19 15.58 -2.38 9.31
C PHE A 19 15.80 -1.13 10.18
N GLY A 20 14.74 -0.63 10.85
CA GLY A 20 14.80 0.54 11.73
C GLY A 20 14.84 1.88 11.00
N ILE A 21 14.45 1.91 9.72
CA ILE A 21 14.33 3.14 8.95
C ILE A 21 12.89 3.64 9.07
N ASP A 22 12.74 4.87 9.55
CA ASP A 22 11.46 5.54 9.65
C ASP A 22 10.76 5.67 8.27
N PRO A 23 9.49 5.22 8.13
CA PRO A 23 8.77 5.27 6.86
C PRO A 23 8.57 6.68 6.28
N GLU A 24 8.42 7.72 7.11
CA GLU A 24 8.32 9.11 6.63
C GLU A 24 9.64 9.57 6.04
N THR A 25 10.75 9.27 6.71
CA THR A 25 12.11 9.57 6.26
C THR A 25 12.40 8.85 4.94
N MET A 26 12.08 7.56 4.84
CA MET A 26 12.26 6.81 3.59
C MET A 26 11.38 7.35 2.46
N THR A 27 10.14 7.76 2.77
CA THR A 27 9.24 8.41 1.78
C THR A 27 9.84 9.72 1.26
N ALA A 28 10.44 10.54 2.13
CA ALA A 28 11.12 11.76 1.72
C ALA A 28 12.30 11.48 0.78
N VAL A 29 13.13 10.47 1.09
CA VAL A 29 14.23 10.03 0.22
C VAL A 29 13.74 9.55 -1.14
N LEU A 30 12.66 8.76 -1.18
CA LEU A 30 12.06 8.30 -2.44
C LEU A 30 11.58 9.47 -3.31
N ASN A 31 11.01 10.51 -2.69
CA ASN A 31 10.50 11.69 -3.39
C ASN A 31 11.61 12.56 -4.00
N GLU A 32 12.83 12.53 -3.45
CA GLU A 32 14.02 13.18 -4.01
C GLU A 32 14.75 12.32 -5.07
N ALA A 33 14.28 11.10 -5.31
CA ALA A 33 14.89 10.14 -6.22
C ALA A 33 13.99 9.80 -7.42
N THR A 34 14.41 8.83 -8.22
CA THR A 34 13.62 8.30 -9.35
C THR A 34 12.45 7.42 -8.92
N GLY A 35 12.37 7.06 -7.63
CA GLY A 35 11.28 6.29 -7.04
C GLY A 35 10.02 7.10 -6.74
N ARG A 36 10.06 8.43 -6.94
CA ARG A 36 8.92 9.31 -6.68
C ARG A 36 7.71 8.95 -7.53
N SER A 37 6.52 9.09 -6.97
CA SER A 37 5.26 9.00 -7.70
C SER A 37 4.17 9.77 -6.97
N GLN A 38 3.03 9.98 -7.63
CA GLN A 38 1.87 10.59 -6.98
C GLN A 38 1.47 9.87 -5.68
N ALA A 39 1.68 8.54 -5.58
CA ALA A 39 1.44 7.83 -4.34
C ALA A 39 2.34 8.35 -3.21
N THR A 40 3.66 8.36 -3.42
CA THR A 40 4.64 8.75 -2.39
C THR A 40 4.63 10.26 -2.09
N GLU A 41 4.26 11.09 -3.07
CA GLU A 41 4.17 12.56 -2.89
C GLU A 41 2.88 13.00 -2.20
N LEU A 42 1.76 12.31 -2.46
CA LEU A 42 0.45 12.73 -2.00
C LEU A 42 -0.17 11.77 -0.97
N LYS A 43 -0.25 10.48 -1.29
CA LYS A 43 -1.05 9.53 -0.50
C LYS A 43 -0.35 9.05 0.74
N PHE A 44 0.95 8.77 0.66
CA PHE A 44 1.74 8.35 1.81
C PHE A 44 1.72 9.37 2.94
N PRO A 45 2.15 10.63 2.72
CA PRO A 45 2.22 11.61 3.80
C PRO A 45 0.85 12.07 4.31
N ARG A 46 -0.23 11.96 3.51
CA ARG A 46 -1.55 12.48 3.91
C ARG A 46 -2.48 11.43 4.49
N TYR A 47 -2.46 10.21 3.95
CA TYR A 47 -3.51 9.22 4.23
C TYR A 47 -2.97 7.90 4.80
N ILE A 48 -1.78 7.46 4.35
CA ILE A 48 -1.27 6.14 4.73
C ILE A 48 -0.44 6.23 6.02
N LEU A 49 0.57 7.09 6.06
CA LEU A 49 1.47 7.20 7.22
C LEU A 49 0.79 7.87 8.42
N THR A 50 -0.22 8.71 8.16
CA THR A 50 -1.10 9.28 9.20
C THR A 50 -2.11 8.26 9.75
N GLY A 51 -2.31 7.14 9.05
CA GLY A 51 -3.32 6.13 9.39
C GLY A 51 -4.77 6.55 9.14
N SER A 52 -5.03 7.67 8.46
CA SER A 52 -6.39 8.17 8.23
C SER A 52 -7.14 7.37 7.16
N PHE A 53 -6.41 6.87 6.15
CA PHE A 53 -6.92 6.04 5.06
C PHE A 53 -8.22 6.54 4.42
N ASP A 54 -8.32 7.85 4.17
CA ASP A 54 -9.56 8.54 3.80
C ASP A 54 -9.40 9.40 2.54
N SER A 55 -8.66 8.90 1.55
CA SER A 55 -8.41 9.63 0.30
C SER A 55 -9.66 9.88 -0.55
N GLY A 56 -10.75 9.16 -0.28
CA GLY A 56 -12.05 9.31 -0.92
C GLY A 56 -12.27 8.40 -2.14
N PHE A 57 -11.43 7.40 -2.34
CA PHE A 57 -11.57 6.45 -3.45
C PHE A 57 -11.61 5.02 -2.93
N ALA A 58 -12.76 4.37 -3.09
CA ALA A 58 -13.03 3.05 -2.55
C ALA A 58 -12.13 1.96 -3.18
N TYR A 59 -11.62 1.09 -2.32
CA TYR A 59 -10.80 -0.08 -2.68
C TYR A 59 -11.53 -1.01 -3.66
N ASP A 60 -12.83 -1.23 -3.47
CA ASP A 60 -13.62 -2.10 -4.35
C ASP A 60 -13.83 -1.50 -5.74
N LEU A 61 -13.88 -0.16 -5.85
CA LEU A 61 -13.89 0.52 -7.15
C LEU A 61 -12.53 0.39 -7.82
N MET A 62 -11.43 0.51 -7.08
CA MET A 62 -10.08 0.24 -7.61
C MET A 62 -9.96 -1.20 -8.13
N LEU A 63 -10.44 -2.21 -7.39
CA LEU A 63 -10.43 -3.60 -7.85
C LEU A 63 -11.28 -3.81 -9.11
N LYS A 64 -12.43 -3.14 -9.20
CA LYS A 64 -13.26 -3.16 -10.41
C LYS A 64 -12.51 -2.59 -11.62
N ASP A 65 -11.85 -1.45 -11.46
CA ASP A 65 -11.08 -0.82 -12.54
C ASP A 65 -9.90 -1.71 -12.98
N MET A 66 -9.21 -2.34 -12.02
CA MET A 66 -8.16 -3.31 -12.31
C MET A 66 -8.70 -4.55 -13.05
N THR A 67 -9.87 -5.05 -12.66
CA THR A 67 -10.52 -6.18 -13.35
C THR A 67 -10.85 -5.84 -14.80
N ILE A 68 -11.32 -4.61 -15.06
CA ILE A 68 -11.58 -4.13 -16.43
C ILE A 68 -10.25 -4.04 -17.21
N ALA A 69 -9.20 -3.47 -16.61
CA ALA A 69 -7.89 -3.38 -17.26
C ALA A 69 -7.31 -4.76 -17.60
N MET A 70 -7.46 -5.73 -16.71
CA MET A 70 -7.07 -7.13 -16.95
C MET A 70 -7.85 -7.77 -18.10
N GLY A 71 -9.16 -7.50 -18.20
CA GLY A 71 -9.96 -7.98 -19.34
C GLY A 71 -9.58 -7.33 -20.67
N ILE A 72 -9.10 -6.08 -20.66
CA ILE A 72 -8.58 -5.41 -21.86
C ILE A 72 -7.21 -5.97 -22.26
N ALA A 73 -6.39 -6.35 -21.29
CA ALA A 73 -5.06 -6.91 -21.50
C ALA A 73 -5.08 -8.42 -21.82
N ASP A 74 -6.25 -9.00 -22.09
CA ASP A 74 -6.37 -10.43 -22.40
C ASP A 74 -5.45 -10.84 -23.56
N GLY A 75 -4.67 -11.89 -23.35
CA GLY A 75 -3.65 -12.37 -24.30
C GLY A 75 -2.33 -11.58 -24.31
N LEU A 76 -2.14 -10.57 -23.45
CA LEU A 76 -0.87 -9.88 -23.24
C LEU A 76 -0.17 -10.39 -21.98
N GLU A 77 1.17 -10.33 -21.96
CA GLU A 77 1.95 -10.60 -20.75
C GLU A 77 1.99 -9.34 -19.86
N THR A 78 1.35 -9.41 -18.69
CA THR A 78 1.25 -8.29 -17.74
C THR A 78 1.74 -8.64 -16.32
N PRO A 79 2.93 -9.25 -16.16
CA PRO A 79 3.33 -9.91 -14.90
C PRO A 79 3.28 -9.01 -13.66
N VAL A 80 3.63 -7.73 -13.80
CA VAL A 80 3.57 -6.75 -12.69
C VAL A 80 2.13 -6.45 -12.30
N VAL A 81 1.24 -6.27 -13.28
CA VAL A 81 -0.17 -5.95 -13.00
C VAL A 81 -0.87 -7.18 -12.43
N ASP A 82 -0.57 -8.37 -12.95
CA ASP A 82 -1.11 -9.65 -12.48
C ASP A 82 -0.79 -9.85 -11.00
N THR A 83 0.49 -9.74 -10.65
CA THR A 83 0.96 -9.89 -9.27
C THR A 83 0.28 -8.91 -8.31
N VAL A 84 0.20 -7.63 -8.69
CA VAL A 84 -0.46 -6.61 -7.87
C VAL A 84 -1.96 -6.91 -7.76
N PHE A 85 -2.62 -7.27 -8.87
CA PHE A 85 -4.06 -7.56 -8.86
C PHE A 85 -4.39 -8.76 -7.98
N GLU A 86 -3.66 -9.86 -8.11
CA GLU A 86 -3.85 -11.06 -7.29
C GLU A 86 -3.61 -10.78 -5.81
N THR A 87 -2.52 -10.04 -5.49
CA THR A 87 -2.19 -9.66 -4.12
C THR A 87 -3.30 -8.83 -3.48
N LEU A 88 -3.76 -7.79 -4.17
CA LEU A 88 -4.77 -6.87 -3.67
C LEU A 88 -6.15 -7.54 -3.60
N ARG A 89 -6.57 -8.22 -4.66
CA ARG A 89 -7.84 -8.96 -4.69
C ARG A 89 -7.89 -10.04 -3.62
N GLY A 90 -6.82 -10.81 -3.46
CA GLY A 90 -6.72 -11.87 -2.44
C GLY A 90 -6.71 -11.33 -1.01
N SER A 91 -6.24 -10.10 -0.81
CA SER A 91 -6.18 -9.45 0.50
C SER A 91 -7.45 -8.69 0.88
N ARG A 92 -8.45 -8.58 -0.01
CA ARG A 92 -9.67 -7.79 0.24
C ARG A 92 -10.41 -8.18 1.53
N GLY A 93 -10.44 -9.47 1.86
CA GLY A 93 -11.08 -9.99 3.07
C GLY A 93 -10.36 -9.64 4.38
N ARG A 94 -9.15 -9.07 4.31
CA ARG A 94 -8.39 -8.58 5.47
C ARG A 94 -8.71 -7.13 5.83
N LEU A 95 -9.54 -6.47 5.02
CA LEU A 95 -9.95 -5.07 5.19
C LEU A 95 -11.43 -4.99 5.60
N GLY A 96 -11.84 -3.83 6.13
CA GLY A 96 -13.22 -3.60 6.59
C GLY A 96 -14.28 -3.56 5.48
N ASP A 97 -15.52 -3.22 5.85
CA ASP A 97 -16.70 -3.31 4.97
C ASP A 97 -16.68 -2.33 3.78
N ALA A 98 -15.91 -1.24 3.84
CA ALA A 98 -15.77 -0.29 2.73
C ALA A 98 -14.38 0.39 2.78
N PRO A 99 -13.30 -0.32 2.45
CA PRO A 99 -11.97 0.24 2.58
C PRO A 99 -11.74 1.32 1.52
N ASP A 100 -10.99 2.36 1.88
CA ASP A 100 -10.37 3.24 0.89
C ASP A 100 -9.19 2.53 0.24
N HIS A 101 -8.84 2.85 -0.99
CA HIS A 101 -7.71 2.23 -1.67
C HIS A 101 -6.36 2.51 -0.99
N THR A 102 -6.25 3.52 -0.13
CA THR A 102 -5.06 3.76 0.68
C THR A 102 -4.87 2.72 1.80
N GLU A 103 -5.91 1.96 2.17
CA GLU A 103 -5.82 0.80 3.08
C GLU A 103 -4.89 -0.32 2.57
N ILE A 104 -4.43 -0.24 1.32
CA ILE A 104 -3.30 -1.06 0.85
C ILE A 104 -2.12 -0.95 1.82
N GLY A 105 -1.83 0.23 2.36
CA GLY A 105 -0.74 0.41 3.34
C GLY A 105 -0.90 -0.49 4.58
N ARG A 106 -2.13 -0.67 5.07
CA ARG A 106 -2.41 -1.54 6.23
C ARG A 106 -2.10 -3.01 5.93
N LEU A 107 -2.24 -3.46 4.68
CA LEU A 107 -1.90 -4.83 4.30
C LEU A 107 -0.41 -5.15 4.50
N TYR A 108 0.42 -4.11 4.50
CA TYR A 108 1.87 -4.14 4.73
C TYR A 108 2.28 -3.67 6.14
N GLY A 109 1.32 -3.41 7.03
CA GLY A 109 1.59 -2.99 8.41
C GLY A 109 1.82 -1.48 8.60
N LEU A 110 1.60 -0.66 7.57
CA LEU A 110 1.75 0.80 7.69
C LEU A 110 0.50 1.46 8.27
N GLY A 111 0.67 2.63 8.89
CA GLY A 111 -0.43 3.45 9.41
C GLY A 111 -1.14 2.86 10.64
N THR A 112 -0.57 1.80 11.24
CA THR A 112 -0.84 1.45 12.62
C THR A 112 -0.04 2.38 13.52
N THR A 113 -0.64 2.94 14.57
CA THR A 113 0.10 3.65 15.62
C THR A 113 1.33 2.82 16.04
N PRO A 114 2.48 3.46 16.34
CA PRO A 114 3.73 2.75 16.59
C PRO A 114 3.54 1.59 17.57
N HIS A 115 4.06 0.42 17.22
CA HIS A 115 4.24 -0.65 18.18
C HIS A 115 5.12 -0.07 19.30
N ASP A 116 4.58 0.00 20.51
CA ASP A 116 5.37 0.36 21.68
C ASP A 116 6.51 -0.68 21.79
N PRO A 117 7.78 -0.30 21.71
CA PRO A 117 8.90 -1.23 21.83
C PRO A 117 8.99 -1.89 23.21
N THR A 118 8.11 -1.52 24.16
CA THR A 118 8.01 -2.15 25.48
C THR A 118 7.08 -3.36 25.57
N GLU A 119 6.29 -3.66 24.53
CA GLU A 119 5.54 -4.93 24.47
C GLU A 119 6.47 -6.08 24.11
N LYS A 120 7.18 -6.56 25.13
CA LYS A 120 7.84 -7.86 25.12
C LYS A 120 6.81 -8.92 24.72
N GLU A 121 7.17 -9.75 23.74
CA GLU A 121 6.56 -11.06 23.53
C GLU A 121 6.53 -11.82 24.86
N THR A 122 5.41 -11.72 25.57
CA THR A 122 5.11 -12.65 26.65
C THR A 122 4.74 -13.97 26.00
N SER A 123 5.78 -14.78 25.84
CA SER A 123 5.76 -16.23 25.77
C SER A 123 4.45 -16.86 26.28
N LYS A 124 3.83 -17.65 25.42
CA LYS A 124 3.22 -18.93 25.77
C LYS A 124 3.26 -19.88 24.57
#